data_AF-A0A7C8FUH6-F1
#
_entry.id   AF-A0A7C8FUH6-F1
#
_cell.length_a   1.000
_cell.length_b   1.000
_cell.length_c   1.000
_cell.angle_alpha   90.00
_cell.angle_beta   90.00
_cell.angle_gamma   90.00
#
_symmetry.space_group_name_H-M   'P 1'
#
loop_
_entity.id
_entity.type
_entity.pdbx_description
1 polymer ?
#
loop_
_entity_poly.entity_id
_entity_poly.type
_entity_poly.pdbx_seq_one_letter_code
_entity_poly.pdbx_strand_id
1 'polypeptide(L)'
;MAKPHPSMALLLDLDERLVDNDLRLEIDRCYSYLGTPVVRTHPAGEGAPENTIRMMVRVGAREYLDSTAEGADALWSDSIEHWLLNQVHAVENQMKIFNRRQREEGRDELFFTWLEVELAGGRLMVRLRLDSSCGIDPADSVWVTRVRAALNEGALGEGVVAVQLPSDASYEEQYVAGLAALAARKVADEAAARAAEAAAAAEAAEAEAAAEATFMASPALVAEAEEAAKEAEEAADIVVQARIARDLEAAERGELEKTPEQIVAERIAEEAHLGEDIQKKYALPEADFPIAFDQWTVIYADGTTRDFDATCGVLAE
;
A
#
# COMPACT_ATOMS: atom_id res chain seq x y z
N MET A 1 -32.48 -20.38 17.89
CA MET A 1 -31.08 -20.78 18.13
C MET A 1 -30.19 -19.55 18.00
N ALA A 2 -29.14 -19.42 18.81
CA ALA A 2 -28.16 -18.36 18.62
C ALA A 2 -27.53 -18.49 17.22
N LYS A 3 -27.38 -17.37 16.51
CA LYS A 3 -26.67 -17.36 15.23
C LYS A 3 -25.24 -17.86 15.48
N PRO A 4 -24.71 -18.78 14.67
CA PRO A 4 -23.31 -19.16 14.77
C PRO A 4 -22.44 -17.91 14.59
N HIS A 5 -21.45 -17.77 15.45
CA HIS A 5 -20.48 -16.67 15.38
C HIS A 5 -19.17 -17.23 14.82
N PRO A 6 -18.84 -16.96 13.55
CA PRO A 6 -17.52 -17.29 13.03
C PRO A 6 -16.44 -16.57 13.84
N SER A 7 -15.28 -17.21 13.95
CA SER A 7 -14.07 -16.62 14.53
C SER A 7 -12.86 -17.01 13.68
N MET A 8 -11.72 -16.37 13.92
CA MET A 8 -10.47 -16.73 13.27
C MET A 8 -9.32 -16.90 14.26
N ALA A 9 -8.34 -17.71 13.84
CA ALA A 9 -6.97 -17.57 14.32
C ALA A 9 -6.11 -17.01 13.19
N LEU A 10 -5.06 -16.28 13.55
CA LEU A 10 -4.14 -15.71 12.59
C LEU A 10 -2.82 -16.46 12.63
N LEU A 11 -2.33 -16.85 11.46
CA LEU A 11 -0.99 -17.39 11.27
C LEU A 11 -0.24 -16.47 10.32
N LEU A 12 0.93 -16.00 10.73
CA LEU A 12 1.81 -15.20 9.89
C LEU A 12 3.00 -16.11 9.53
N ASP A 13 3.14 -16.44 8.25
CA ASP A 13 4.28 -17.20 7.74
C ASP A 13 5.27 -16.23 7.11
N LEU A 14 6.41 -16.05 7.78
CA LEU A 14 7.35 -14.99 7.49
C LEU A 14 8.70 -15.55 7.05
N ASP A 15 9.38 -14.85 6.17
CA ASP A 15 10.74 -15.18 5.77
C ASP A 15 11.66 -15.12 7.00
N GLU A 16 12.44 -16.18 7.20
CA GLU A 16 13.31 -16.30 8.37
C GLU A 16 14.33 -15.15 8.53
N ARG A 17 14.67 -14.46 7.42
CA ARG A 17 15.58 -13.29 7.44
C ARG A 17 15.01 -12.09 8.18
N LEU A 18 13.68 -11.97 8.24
CA LEU A 18 12.99 -10.82 8.82
C LEU A 18 12.67 -11.03 10.31
N VAL A 19 12.66 -12.29 10.77
CA VAL A 19 12.07 -12.62 12.07
C VAL A 19 13.11 -12.58 13.20
N ASP A 20 12.99 -11.57 14.05
CA ASP A 20 13.67 -11.49 15.34
C ASP A 20 12.68 -11.54 16.52
N ASN A 21 13.19 -11.39 17.75
CA ASN A 21 12.35 -11.42 18.95
C ASN A 21 11.44 -10.18 19.05
N ASP A 22 11.95 -9.02 18.65
CA ASP A 22 11.25 -7.75 18.76
C ASP A 22 10.05 -7.72 17.79
N LEU A 23 10.24 -8.17 16.56
CA LEU A 23 9.17 -8.30 15.57
C LEU A 23 8.09 -9.27 16.05
N ARG A 24 8.46 -10.40 16.67
CA ARG A 24 7.48 -11.34 17.25
C ARG A 24 6.64 -10.70 18.35
N LEU A 25 7.26 -9.98 19.27
CA LEU A 25 6.55 -9.27 20.34
C LEU A 25 5.65 -8.15 19.80
N GLU A 26 6.12 -7.45 18.77
CA GLU A 26 5.37 -6.41 18.10
C GLU A 26 4.17 -6.96 17.35
N ILE A 27 4.31 -8.10 16.65
CA ILE A 27 3.20 -8.82 16.03
C ILE A 27 2.19 -9.26 17.10
N ASP A 28 2.62 -9.87 18.20
CA ASP A 28 1.73 -10.31 19.27
C ASP A 28 0.92 -9.14 19.85
N ARG A 29 1.60 -8.03 20.15
CA ARG A 29 0.96 -6.80 20.64
C ARG A 29 -0.04 -6.22 19.64
N CYS A 30 0.31 -6.19 18.35
CA CYS A 30 -0.46 -5.45 17.35
C CYS A 30 -1.61 -6.28 16.73
N TYR A 31 -1.47 -7.60 16.63
CA TYR A 31 -2.47 -8.45 15.98
C TYR A 31 -3.36 -9.22 16.97
N SER A 32 -3.03 -9.28 18.27
CA SER A 32 -3.77 -10.05 19.28
C SER A 32 -5.27 -9.75 19.38
N TYR A 33 -5.70 -8.53 19.05
CA TYR A 33 -7.12 -8.16 19.09
C TYR A 33 -7.94 -8.76 17.94
N LEU A 34 -7.30 -9.11 16.83
CA LEU A 34 -7.92 -9.80 15.68
C LEU A 34 -8.03 -11.31 15.93
N GLY A 35 -7.12 -11.86 16.72
CA GLY A 35 -7.02 -13.26 17.11
C GLY A 35 -5.63 -13.54 17.66
N THR A 36 -5.41 -14.67 18.33
CA THR A 36 -4.06 -15.05 18.79
C THR A 36 -3.16 -15.28 17.58
N PRO A 37 -2.14 -14.42 17.34
CA PRO A 37 -1.27 -14.58 16.19
C PRO A 37 -0.26 -15.68 16.45
N VAL A 38 0.00 -16.49 15.43
CA VAL A 38 1.05 -17.51 15.45
C VAL A 38 2.05 -17.17 14.36
N VAL A 39 3.27 -16.81 14.76
CA VAL A 39 4.36 -16.56 13.80
C VAL A 39 5.07 -17.88 13.50
N ARG A 40 5.10 -18.24 12.21
CA ARG A 40 5.95 -19.28 11.65
C ARG A 40 6.98 -18.65 10.73
N THR A 41 8.02 -19.42 10.45
CA THR A 41 9.08 -19.02 9.53
C THR A 41 9.21 -20.02 8.41
N HIS A 42 9.43 -19.53 7.20
CA HIS A 42 9.84 -20.33 6.06
C HIS A 42 11.28 -20.00 5.63
N PRO A 43 11.99 -20.95 4.99
CA PRO A 43 13.35 -20.72 4.51
C PRO A 43 13.41 -19.57 3.50
N ALA A 44 14.50 -18.81 3.53
CA ALA A 44 14.73 -17.73 2.57
C ALA A 44 14.80 -18.26 1.12
N GLY A 45 14.00 -17.68 0.24
CA GLY A 45 14.05 -17.95 -1.21
C GLY A 45 15.09 -17.12 -1.96
N GLU A 46 15.29 -17.44 -3.24
CA GLU A 46 16.06 -16.61 -4.18
C GLU A 46 15.21 -15.41 -4.63
N GLY A 47 15.05 -14.42 -3.75
CA GLY A 47 14.27 -13.22 -4.08
C GLY A 47 13.81 -12.41 -2.88
N ALA A 48 12.85 -11.52 -3.16
CA ALA A 48 12.12 -10.78 -2.13
C ALA A 48 11.35 -11.77 -1.24
N PRO A 49 11.21 -11.49 0.07
CA PRO A 49 10.40 -12.28 0.98
C PRO A 49 8.96 -12.47 0.47
N GLU A 50 8.48 -13.71 0.42
CA GLU A 50 7.08 -14.03 0.11
C GLU A 50 6.30 -14.37 1.38
N ASN A 51 6.02 -13.35 2.19
CA ASN A 51 5.31 -13.55 3.45
C ASN A 51 3.81 -13.76 3.22
N THR A 52 3.17 -14.55 4.08
CA THR A 52 1.71 -14.75 4.05
C THR A 52 1.08 -14.46 5.40
N ILE A 53 -0.13 -13.91 5.36
CA ILE A 53 -1.01 -13.80 6.53
C ILE A 53 -2.23 -14.66 6.29
N ARG A 54 -2.46 -15.63 7.18
CA ARG A 54 -3.50 -16.63 7.06
C ARG A 54 -4.58 -16.46 8.11
N MET A 55 -5.80 -16.28 7.65
CA MET A 55 -7.04 -16.32 8.42
C MET A 55 -7.57 -17.75 8.47
N MET A 56 -7.47 -18.41 9.62
CA MET A 56 -8.03 -19.75 9.84
C MET A 56 -9.48 -19.65 10.32
N VAL A 57 -10.44 -19.84 9.41
CA VAL A 57 -11.87 -19.62 9.67
C VAL A 57 -12.47 -20.77 10.49
N ARG A 58 -13.06 -20.44 11.64
CA ARG A 58 -13.64 -21.39 12.60
C ARG A 58 -15.11 -21.11 12.82
N VAL A 59 -15.96 -22.11 12.52
CA VAL A 59 -17.43 -22.04 12.68
C VAL A 59 -17.94 -23.22 13.52
N GLY A 60 -17.24 -23.52 14.61
CA GLY A 60 -17.52 -24.70 15.44
C GLY A 60 -17.43 -26.00 14.63
N ALA A 61 -18.30 -26.96 14.95
CA ALA A 61 -18.38 -28.24 14.25
C ALA A 61 -19.37 -28.23 13.05
N ARG A 62 -19.76 -27.05 12.56
CA ARG A 62 -20.75 -26.93 11.47
C ARG A 62 -20.07 -27.05 10.12
N GLU A 63 -20.69 -27.78 9.21
CA GLU A 63 -20.32 -27.77 7.80
C GLU A 63 -20.84 -26.49 7.15
N TYR A 64 -20.01 -25.89 6.29
CA TYR A 64 -20.31 -24.64 5.60
C TYR A 64 -19.66 -24.54 4.23
N LEU A 65 -18.67 -25.37 3.93
CA LEU A 65 -17.97 -25.37 2.65
C LEU A 65 -18.79 -26.12 1.59
N ASP A 66 -19.33 -27.27 1.96
CA ASP A 66 -20.10 -28.16 1.07
C ASP A 66 -21.59 -27.76 1.05
N SER A 67 -22.08 -27.29 -0.11
CA SER A 67 -23.47 -26.88 -0.34
C SER A 67 -24.47 -28.05 -0.26
N THR A 68 -24.01 -29.30 -0.38
CA THR A 68 -24.90 -30.46 -0.23
C THR A 68 -25.27 -30.72 1.24
N ALA A 69 -24.51 -30.16 2.19
CA ALA A 69 -24.78 -30.29 3.61
C ALA A 69 -25.94 -29.38 4.04
N GLU A 70 -26.84 -29.93 4.87
CA GLU A 70 -28.02 -29.21 5.35
C GLU A 70 -27.63 -27.92 6.08
N GLY A 71 -28.14 -26.79 5.59
CA GLY A 71 -27.94 -25.48 6.18
C GLY A 71 -26.58 -24.84 5.91
N ALA A 72 -25.69 -25.46 5.13
CA ALA A 72 -24.38 -24.91 4.79
C ALA A 72 -24.49 -23.59 4.00
N ASP A 73 -25.37 -23.54 3.01
CA ASP A 73 -25.57 -22.33 2.19
C ASP A 73 -26.17 -21.18 3.00
N ALA A 74 -27.17 -21.46 3.83
CA ALA A 74 -27.75 -20.44 4.72
C ALA A 74 -26.70 -19.94 5.73
N LEU A 75 -25.88 -20.83 6.29
CA LEU A 75 -24.78 -20.44 7.16
C LEU A 75 -23.75 -19.55 6.44
N TRP A 76 -23.45 -19.87 5.19
CA TRP A 76 -22.54 -19.08 4.37
C TRP A 76 -23.08 -17.67 4.13
N SER A 77 -24.27 -17.57 3.52
CA SER A 77 -24.88 -16.30 3.13
C SER A 77 -25.26 -15.42 4.32
N ASP A 78 -25.78 -16.02 5.40
CA ASP A 78 -26.33 -15.26 6.52
C ASP A 78 -25.26 -14.80 7.51
N SER A 79 -24.05 -15.38 7.47
CA SER A 79 -23.03 -15.17 8.51
C SER A 79 -21.61 -15.11 7.99
N ILE A 80 -21.14 -16.11 7.23
CA ILE A 80 -19.71 -16.19 6.88
C ILE A 80 -19.31 -15.10 5.89
N GLU A 81 -20.11 -14.85 4.86
CA GLU A 81 -19.80 -13.84 3.83
C GLU A 81 -19.63 -12.44 4.42
N HIS A 82 -20.61 -12.01 5.22
CA HIS A 82 -20.54 -10.71 5.89
C HIS A 82 -19.41 -10.65 6.94
N TRP A 83 -19.14 -11.76 7.63
CA TRP A 83 -18.03 -11.84 8.56
C TRP A 83 -16.68 -11.73 7.85
N LEU A 84 -16.50 -12.41 6.71
CA LEU A 84 -15.28 -12.36 5.91
C LEU A 84 -14.96 -10.94 5.47
N LEU A 85 -15.92 -10.21 4.91
CA LEU A 85 -15.74 -8.80 4.53
C LEU A 85 -15.21 -7.97 5.70
N ASN A 86 -15.83 -8.10 6.88
CA ASN A 86 -15.41 -7.37 8.07
C ASN A 86 -14.01 -7.78 8.55
N GLN A 87 -13.66 -9.07 8.48
CA GLN A 87 -12.35 -9.54 8.90
C GLN A 87 -11.24 -9.17 7.93
N VAL A 88 -11.49 -9.24 6.61
CA VAL A 88 -10.53 -8.80 5.59
C VAL A 88 -10.22 -7.32 5.79
N HIS A 89 -11.26 -6.48 5.98
CA HIS A 89 -11.06 -5.07 6.33
C HIS A 89 -10.23 -4.89 7.61
N ALA A 90 -10.50 -5.66 8.66
CA ALA A 90 -9.79 -5.55 9.92
C ALA A 90 -8.31 -5.95 9.80
N VAL A 91 -8.01 -7.01 9.05
CA VAL A 91 -6.65 -7.49 8.80
C VAL A 91 -5.89 -6.51 7.89
N GLU A 92 -6.50 -6.07 6.80
CA GLU A 92 -5.94 -5.09 5.86
C GLU A 92 -5.57 -3.79 6.57
N ASN A 93 -6.51 -3.22 7.33
CA ASN A 93 -6.27 -1.99 8.06
C ASN A 93 -5.17 -2.18 9.10
N GLN A 94 -5.10 -3.35 9.73
CA GLN A 94 -4.04 -3.64 10.69
C GLN A 94 -2.66 -3.73 10.05
N MET A 95 -2.54 -4.32 8.86
CA MET A 95 -1.27 -4.33 8.11
C MET A 95 -0.80 -2.90 7.80
N LYS A 96 -1.72 -2.03 7.36
CA LYS A 96 -1.44 -0.61 7.09
C LYS A 96 -1.02 0.16 8.34
N ILE A 97 -1.73 -0.04 9.46
CA ILE A 97 -1.40 0.60 10.75
C ILE A 97 -0.04 0.13 11.25
N PHE A 98 0.24 -1.16 11.14
CA PHE A 98 1.51 -1.75 11.52
C PHE A 98 2.66 -1.09 10.75
N ASN A 99 2.59 -1.09 9.41
CA ASN A 99 3.64 -0.51 8.58
C ASN A 99 3.77 1.01 8.75
N ARG A 100 2.66 1.73 8.96
CA ARG A 100 2.73 3.16 9.33
C ARG A 100 3.56 3.38 10.59
N ARG A 101 3.32 2.56 11.63
CA ARG A 101 4.07 2.64 12.88
C ARG A 101 5.54 2.28 12.68
N GLN A 102 5.86 1.25 11.89
CA GLN A 102 7.24 0.90 11.56
C GLN A 102 7.98 2.10 10.96
N ARG A 103 7.35 2.80 10.00
CA ARG A 103 7.91 4.01 9.38
C ARG A 103 8.12 5.16 10.38
N GLU A 104 7.17 5.37 11.29
CA GLU A 104 7.28 6.39 12.35
C GLU A 104 8.42 6.08 13.33
N GLU A 105 8.68 4.80 13.61
CA GLU A 105 9.76 4.33 14.48
C GLU A 105 11.10 4.12 13.74
N GLY A 106 11.15 4.37 12.42
CA GLY A 106 12.34 4.19 11.59
C GLY A 106 12.75 2.71 11.41
N ARG A 107 11.80 1.79 11.54
CA ARG A 107 11.97 0.34 11.37
C ARG A 107 11.56 -0.10 9.98
N ASP A 108 12.05 -1.28 9.58
CA ASP A 108 11.62 -1.92 8.34
C ASP A 108 10.14 -2.31 8.40
N GLU A 109 9.47 -2.16 7.26
CA GLU A 109 8.07 -2.53 7.08
C GLU A 109 7.93 -4.04 6.87
N LEU A 110 6.79 -4.58 7.29
CA LEU A 110 6.46 -5.99 7.09
C LEU A 110 5.48 -6.11 5.92
N PHE A 111 5.98 -6.57 4.78
CA PHE A 111 5.16 -6.80 3.60
C PHE A 111 4.61 -8.21 3.56
N PHE A 112 3.35 -8.35 3.16
CA PHE A 112 2.70 -9.64 2.90
C PHE A 112 2.35 -9.72 1.42
N THR A 113 2.72 -10.83 0.81
CA THR A 113 2.41 -11.13 -0.59
C THR A 113 0.99 -11.68 -0.73
N TRP A 114 0.55 -12.47 0.25
CA TRP A 114 -0.73 -13.17 0.21
C TRP A 114 -1.52 -13.03 1.50
N LEU A 115 -2.81 -12.76 1.36
CA LEU A 115 -3.82 -13.01 2.37
C LEU A 115 -4.46 -14.38 2.10
N GLU A 116 -4.27 -15.34 3.00
CA GLU A 116 -4.81 -16.69 2.86
C GLU A 116 -6.05 -16.88 3.73
N VAL A 117 -7.15 -17.35 3.16
CA VAL A 117 -8.36 -17.73 3.88
C VAL A 117 -8.45 -19.25 3.90
N GLU A 118 -8.20 -19.84 5.08
CA GLU A 118 -8.28 -21.28 5.29
C GLU A 118 -9.68 -21.65 5.78
N LEU A 119 -10.37 -22.49 5.00
CA LEU A 119 -11.75 -22.92 5.23
C LEU A 119 -11.81 -24.40 5.63
N ALA A 120 -12.82 -24.71 6.45
CA ALA A 120 -13.19 -26.04 6.91
C ALA A 120 -12.00 -26.89 7.43
N GLY A 121 -11.10 -26.27 8.20
CA GLY A 121 -9.95 -26.95 8.80
C GLY A 121 -8.88 -27.35 7.79
N GLY A 122 -8.65 -26.53 6.77
CA GLY A 122 -7.64 -26.76 5.75
C GLY A 122 -8.11 -27.58 4.55
N ARG A 123 -9.42 -27.84 4.42
CA ARG A 123 -9.97 -28.52 3.24
C ARG A 123 -9.89 -27.67 1.97
N LEU A 124 -9.99 -26.35 2.13
CA LEU A 124 -9.83 -25.39 1.03
C LEU A 124 -9.06 -24.17 1.55
N MET A 125 -8.06 -23.74 0.79
CA MET A 125 -7.36 -22.49 1.00
C MET A 125 -7.62 -21.53 -0.18
N VAL A 126 -8.03 -20.31 0.10
CA VAL A 126 -8.16 -19.26 -0.92
C VAL A 126 -7.06 -18.23 -0.68
N ARG A 127 -6.16 -18.04 -1.63
CA ARG A 127 -5.03 -17.10 -1.53
C ARG A 127 -5.35 -15.87 -2.36
N LEU A 128 -5.48 -14.71 -1.72
CA LEU A 128 -5.72 -13.42 -2.35
C LEU A 128 -4.42 -12.64 -2.37
N ARG A 129 -3.95 -12.24 -3.56
CA ARG A 129 -2.76 -11.42 -3.72
C ARG A 129 -2.99 -10.04 -3.09
N LEU A 130 -2.02 -9.56 -2.34
CA LEU A 130 -2.02 -8.20 -1.82
C LEU A 130 -1.26 -7.28 -2.77
N ASP A 131 -1.64 -6.00 -2.78
CA ASP A 131 -0.87 -4.97 -3.47
C ASP A 131 0.46 -4.69 -2.73
N SER A 132 1.31 -3.86 -3.34
CA SER A 132 2.64 -3.52 -2.82
C SER A 132 2.65 -2.79 -1.48
N SER A 133 1.49 -2.37 -0.98
CA SER A 133 1.29 -1.73 0.33
C SER A 133 0.62 -2.64 1.36
N CYS A 134 0.53 -3.95 1.06
CA CYS A 134 -0.29 -4.93 1.78
C CYS A 134 -1.80 -4.62 1.72
N GLY A 135 -2.26 -3.90 0.70
CA GLY A 135 -3.66 -3.54 0.52
C GLY A 135 -4.45 -4.59 -0.26
N ILE A 136 -5.75 -4.62 0.02
CA ILE A 136 -6.79 -5.32 -0.74
C ILE A 136 -8.11 -4.59 -0.49
N ASP A 137 -8.99 -4.50 -1.49
CA ASP A 137 -10.35 -4.01 -1.24
C ASP A 137 -11.10 -5.07 -0.41
N PRO A 138 -11.65 -4.74 0.78
CA PRO A 138 -12.44 -5.69 1.55
C PRO A 138 -13.62 -6.29 0.78
N ALA A 139 -14.14 -5.60 -0.24
CA ALA A 139 -15.16 -6.12 -1.15
C ALA A 139 -14.67 -7.33 -1.96
N ASP A 140 -13.35 -7.46 -2.21
CA ASP A 140 -12.76 -8.62 -2.89
C ASP A 140 -12.83 -9.91 -2.06
N SER A 141 -13.21 -9.82 -0.78
CA SER A 141 -13.61 -11.01 0.00
C SER A 141 -14.72 -11.82 -0.67
N VAL A 142 -15.52 -11.22 -1.57
CA VAL A 142 -16.51 -11.90 -2.42
C VAL A 142 -15.90 -13.02 -3.27
N TRP A 143 -14.62 -12.94 -3.63
CA TRP A 143 -13.95 -13.99 -4.39
C TRP A 143 -13.86 -15.31 -3.64
N VAL A 144 -13.80 -15.28 -2.30
CA VAL A 144 -13.89 -16.49 -1.48
C VAL A 144 -15.25 -17.19 -1.68
N THR A 145 -16.34 -16.41 -1.76
CA THR A 145 -17.68 -16.93 -2.08
C THR A 145 -17.74 -17.49 -3.51
N ARG A 146 -17.11 -16.83 -4.48
CA ARG A 146 -17.07 -17.30 -5.88
C ARG A 146 -16.29 -18.61 -6.02
N VAL A 147 -15.16 -18.74 -5.33
CA VAL A 147 -14.38 -19.99 -5.30
C VAL A 147 -15.20 -21.10 -4.67
N ARG A 148 -15.90 -20.83 -3.55
CA ARG A 148 -16.81 -21.82 -2.94
C ARG A 148 -17.91 -22.24 -3.93
N ALA A 149 -18.51 -21.31 -4.66
CA ALA A 149 -19.55 -21.64 -5.65
C ALA A 149 -18.99 -22.53 -6.76
N ALA A 150 -17.87 -22.14 -7.38
CA ALA A 150 -17.21 -22.92 -8.44
C ALA A 150 -16.79 -24.32 -7.96
N LEU A 151 -16.35 -24.45 -6.71
CA LEU A 151 -16.04 -25.76 -6.10
C LEU A 151 -17.30 -26.63 -6.01
N ASN A 152 -18.42 -26.09 -5.50
CA ASN A 152 -19.66 -26.83 -5.32
C ASN A 152 -20.37 -27.18 -6.63
N GLU A 153 -20.16 -26.37 -7.67
CA GLU A 153 -20.60 -26.66 -9.04
C GLU A 153 -19.74 -27.73 -9.73
N GLY A 154 -18.60 -28.09 -9.13
CA GLY A 154 -17.63 -29.02 -9.72
C GLY A 154 -16.81 -28.41 -10.87
N ALA A 155 -16.89 -27.10 -11.09
CA ALA A 155 -16.22 -26.40 -12.18
C ALA A 155 -14.68 -26.45 -12.06
N LEU A 156 -14.17 -26.60 -10.84
CA LEU A 156 -12.74 -26.69 -10.54
C LEU A 156 -12.19 -28.12 -10.63
N GLY A 157 -13.04 -29.12 -10.88
CA GLY A 157 -12.67 -30.54 -10.83
C GLY A 157 -12.60 -31.12 -9.41
N GLU A 158 -12.06 -32.34 -9.30
CA GLU A 158 -11.96 -33.08 -8.03
C GLU A 158 -10.60 -32.87 -7.35
N GLY A 159 -10.57 -32.95 -6.02
CA GLY A 159 -9.31 -32.92 -5.26
C GLY A 159 -8.67 -31.56 -5.10
N VAL A 160 -9.42 -30.47 -5.27
CA VAL A 160 -8.96 -29.09 -5.03
C VAL A 160 -8.61 -28.89 -3.56
N VAL A 161 -7.42 -28.35 -3.28
CA VAL A 161 -6.96 -28.03 -1.91
C VAL A 161 -6.70 -26.54 -1.72
N ALA A 162 -6.34 -25.83 -2.80
CA ALA A 162 -6.15 -24.39 -2.76
C ALA A 162 -6.52 -23.74 -4.09
N VAL A 163 -6.90 -22.47 -4.04
CA VAL A 163 -7.12 -21.61 -5.20
C VAL A 163 -6.39 -20.30 -4.94
N GLN A 164 -5.54 -19.92 -5.88
CA GLN A 164 -4.78 -18.68 -5.85
C GLN A 164 -5.38 -17.68 -6.82
N LEU A 165 -5.53 -16.44 -6.36
CA LEU A 165 -6.11 -15.35 -7.12
C LEU A 165 -5.20 -14.11 -7.02
N PRO A 166 -4.78 -13.53 -8.16
CA PRO A 166 -4.91 -14.08 -9.50
C PRO A 166 -3.96 -15.28 -9.74
N SER A 167 -4.08 -15.91 -10.91
CA SER A 167 -3.02 -16.79 -11.42
C SER A 167 -1.71 -16.03 -11.60
N ASP A 168 -0.58 -16.73 -11.53
CA ASP A 168 0.74 -16.10 -11.69
C ASP A 168 0.89 -15.41 -13.05
N ALA A 169 0.38 -16.04 -14.11
CA ALA A 169 0.39 -15.48 -15.46
C ALA A 169 -0.43 -14.19 -15.56
N SER A 170 -1.65 -14.17 -15.00
CA SER A 170 -2.49 -12.98 -14.99
C SER A 170 -1.87 -11.87 -14.14
N TYR A 171 -1.27 -12.21 -13.00
CA TYR A 171 -0.57 -11.23 -12.17
C TYR A 171 0.59 -10.58 -12.91
N GLU A 172 1.43 -11.36 -13.58
CA GLU A 172 2.58 -10.85 -14.34
C GLU A 172 2.12 -9.88 -15.45
N GLU A 173 1.07 -10.23 -16.18
CA GLU A 173 0.48 -9.35 -17.20
C GLU A 173 -0.04 -8.04 -16.60
N GLN A 174 -0.77 -8.12 -15.48
CA GLN A 174 -1.26 -6.95 -14.76
C GLN A 174 -0.12 -6.09 -14.23
N TYR A 175 0.94 -6.70 -13.71
CA TYR A 175 2.12 -6.01 -13.19
C TYR A 175 2.86 -5.25 -14.27
N VAL A 176 3.13 -5.88 -15.42
CA VAL A 176 3.75 -5.21 -16.57
C VAL A 176 2.89 -4.05 -17.06
N ALA A 177 1.57 -4.24 -17.15
CA ALA A 177 0.63 -3.19 -17.52
C ALA A 177 0.62 -2.04 -16.49
N GLY A 178 0.65 -2.36 -15.20
CA GLY A 178 0.71 -1.42 -14.09
C GLY A 178 1.97 -0.56 -14.12
N LEU A 179 3.14 -1.17 -14.37
CA LEU A 179 4.40 -0.44 -14.55
C LEU A 179 4.38 0.49 -15.76
N ALA A 180 3.83 0.02 -16.90
CA ALA A 180 3.69 0.84 -18.09
C ALA A 180 2.75 2.04 -17.84
N ALA A 181 1.64 1.83 -17.14
CA ALA A 181 0.71 2.89 -16.75
C ALA A 181 1.35 3.90 -15.78
N LEU A 182 2.13 3.43 -14.79
CA LEU A 182 2.87 4.30 -13.88
C LEU A 182 3.88 5.16 -14.65
N ALA A 183 4.63 4.58 -15.59
CA ALA A 183 5.57 5.33 -16.42
C ALA A 183 4.86 6.39 -17.27
N ALA A 184 3.72 6.04 -17.89
CA ALA A 184 2.91 6.99 -18.66
C ALA A 184 2.37 8.14 -17.79
N ARG A 185 1.92 7.84 -16.56
CA ARG A 185 1.46 8.85 -15.59
C ARG A 185 2.59 9.80 -15.21
N LYS A 186 3.79 9.29 -14.90
CA LYS A 186 4.95 10.13 -14.59
C LYS A 186 5.29 11.11 -15.73
N VAL A 187 5.29 10.64 -16.98
CA VAL A 187 5.52 11.51 -18.15
C VAL A 187 4.43 12.57 -18.30
N ALA A 188 3.16 12.22 -18.05
CA ALA A 188 2.05 13.15 -18.09
C ALA A 188 2.13 14.20 -16.98
N ASP A 189 2.47 13.79 -15.76
CA ASP A 189 2.65 14.69 -14.61
C ASP A 189 3.80 15.68 -14.84
N GLU A 190 4.94 15.21 -15.38
CA GLU A 190 6.06 16.07 -15.76
C GLU A 190 5.70 17.05 -16.90
N ALA A 191 4.88 16.62 -17.86
CA ALA A 191 4.38 17.50 -18.91
C ALA A 191 3.41 18.55 -18.35
N ALA A 192 2.52 18.16 -17.43
CA ALA A 192 1.59 19.06 -16.76
C ALA A 192 2.33 20.08 -15.87
N ALA A 193 3.36 19.65 -15.14
CA ALA A 193 4.20 20.52 -14.33
C ALA A 193 4.91 21.59 -15.19
N ARG A 194 5.52 21.18 -16.31
CA ARG A 194 6.14 22.13 -17.26
C ARG A 194 5.13 23.08 -17.90
N ALA A 195 3.92 22.61 -18.19
CA ALA A 195 2.87 23.47 -18.73
C ALA A 195 2.38 24.48 -17.68
N ALA A 196 2.26 24.07 -16.42
CA ALA A 196 1.90 24.96 -15.31
C ALA A 196 2.98 26.02 -15.05
N GLU A 197 4.26 25.63 -15.07
CA GLU A 197 5.38 26.56 -14.94
C GLU A 197 5.42 27.57 -16.10
N ALA A 198 5.25 27.11 -17.34
CA ALA A 198 5.20 27.99 -18.51
C ALA A 198 4.01 28.97 -18.46
N ALA A 199 2.85 28.51 -17.97
CA ALA A 199 1.68 29.37 -17.78
C ALA A 199 1.92 30.42 -16.68
N ALA A 200 2.51 30.03 -15.55
CA ALA A 200 2.86 30.95 -14.47
C ALA A 200 3.90 31.99 -14.93
N ALA A 201 4.90 31.58 -15.72
CA ALA A 201 5.88 32.50 -16.29
C ALA A 201 5.25 33.49 -17.29
N ALA A 202 4.30 33.05 -18.11
CA ALA A 202 3.57 33.92 -19.03
C ALA A 202 2.68 34.93 -18.29
N GLU A 203 1.97 34.51 -17.25
CA GLU A 203 1.17 35.38 -16.39
C GLU A 203 2.05 36.41 -15.67
N ALA A 204 3.21 35.99 -15.14
CA ALA A 204 4.18 36.90 -14.52
C ALA A 204 4.71 37.94 -15.52
N ALA A 205 5.03 37.53 -16.76
CA ALA A 205 5.47 38.45 -17.80
C ALA A 205 4.39 39.44 -18.24
N GLU A 206 3.12 39.01 -18.30
CA GLU A 206 1.99 39.90 -18.58
C GLU A 206 1.76 40.90 -17.43
N ALA A 207 1.84 40.44 -16.18
CA ALA A 207 1.75 41.29 -15.00
C ALA A 207 2.90 42.31 -14.95
N GLU A 208 4.13 41.91 -15.26
CA GLU A 208 5.30 42.79 -15.36
C GLU A 208 5.10 43.84 -16.46
N ALA A 209 4.67 43.45 -17.66
CA ALA A 209 4.41 44.39 -18.75
C ALA A 209 3.29 45.39 -18.40
N ALA A 210 2.24 44.94 -17.69
CA ALA A 210 1.17 45.82 -17.22
C ALA A 210 1.65 46.77 -16.11
N ALA A 211 2.50 46.30 -15.21
CA ALA A 211 3.12 47.12 -14.18
C ALA A 211 4.06 48.17 -14.80
N GLU A 212 4.91 47.80 -15.76
CA GLU A 212 5.79 48.73 -16.48
C GLU A 212 5.00 49.79 -17.25
N ALA A 213 3.91 49.40 -17.92
CA ALA A 213 3.01 50.34 -18.59
C ALA A 213 2.36 51.34 -17.60
N THR A 214 2.01 50.88 -16.40
CA THR A 214 1.45 51.72 -15.32
C THR A 214 2.50 52.62 -14.69
N PHE A 215 3.71 52.10 -14.49
CA PHE A 215 4.89 52.80 -13.95
C PHE A 215 5.32 53.95 -14.87
N MET A 216 5.40 53.71 -16.18
CA MET A 216 5.73 54.74 -17.18
C MET A 216 4.66 55.86 -17.27
N ALA A 217 3.46 55.64 -16.71
CA ALA A 217 2.40 56.63 -16.68
C ALA A 217 2.41 57.55 -15.44
N SER A 218 3.22 57.29 -14.39
CA SER A 218 3.21 58.11 -13.16
C SER A 218 4.51 58.06 -12.34
N PRO A 219 5.26 59.18 -12.18
CA PRO A 219 6.53 59.23 -11.42
C PRO A 219 6.42 58.93 -9.91
N ALA A 220 5.24 59.05 -9.31
CA ALA A 220 5.03 58.78 -7.88
C ALA A 220 4.94 57.27 -7.57
N LEU A 221 4.44 56.48 -8.51
CA LEU A 221 4.33 55.02 -8.38
C LEU A 221 5.70 54.33 -8.49
N VAL A 222 6.68 55.01 -9.10
CA VAL A 222 8.07 54.55 -9.21
C VAL A 222 8.73 54.36 -7.84
N ALA A 223 8.54 55.33 -6.94
CA ALA A 223 9.13 55.29 -5.61
C ALA A 223 8.47 54.25 -4.69
N GLU A 224 7.16 54.01 -4.85
CA GLU A 224 6.38 53.07 -4.03
C GLU A 224 6.65 51.60 -4.42
N ALA A 225 6.88 51.34 -5.71
CA ALA A 225 7.28 50.00 -6.19
C ALA A 225 8.70 49.60 -5.74
N GLU A 226 9.64 50.55 -5.66
CA GLU A 226 10.99 50.31 -5.13
C GLU A 226 11.00 49.99 -3.62
N GLU A 227 10.00 50.45 -2.87
CA GLU A 227 9.84 50.16 -1.43
C GLU A 227 9.20 48.77 -1.23
N ALA A 228 8.13 48.45 -1.96
CA ALA A 228 7.46 47.15 -1.87
C ALA A 228 8.33 45.98 -2.36
N ALA A 229 9.18 46.19 -3.37
CA ALA A 229 10.12 45.16 -3.83
C ALA A 229 11.15 44.77 -2.76
N LYS A 230 11.59 45.74 -1.93
CA LYS A 230 12.49 45.47 -0.81
C LYS A 230 11.80 44.71 0.32
N GLU A 231 10.54 45.01 0.59
CA GLU A 231 9.75 44.31 1.62
C GLU A 231 9.44 42.85 1.23
N ALA A 232 9.19 42.56 -0.05
CA ALA A 232 8.95 41.21 -0.54
C ALA A 232 10.22 40.34 -0.54
N GLU A 233 11.38 40.93 -0.86
CA GLU A 233 12.69 40.28 -0.73
C GLU A 233 13.02 39.98 0.74
N GLU A 234 12.71 40.88 1.67
CA GLU A 234 12.84 40.63 3.11
C GLU A 234 11.94 39.50 3.60
N ALA A 235 10.71 39.37 3.09
CA ALA A 235 9.72 38.40 3.60
C ALA A 235 10.04 36.93 3.25
N ALA A 236 10.59 36.65 2.07
CA ALA A 236 10.98 35.30 1.64
C ALA A 236 12.21 34.76 2.42
N ASP A 237 13.04 35.66 2.94
CA ASP A 237 14.28 35.33 3.64
C ASP A 237 14.05 34.95 5.12
N ILE A 238 12.95 35.37 5.74
CA ILE A 238 12.75 35.27 7.20
C ILE A 238 12.83 33.83 7.76
N VAL A 239 12.25 32.84 7.09
CA VAL A 239 12.20 31.45 7.58
C VAL A 239 13.56 30.76 7.43
N VAL A 240 14.25 31.04 6.33
CA VAL A 240 15.60 30.52 6.05
C VAL A 240 16.61 31.18 7.00
N GLN A 241 16.53 32.49 7.17
CA GLN A 241 17.36 33.27 8.10
C GLN A 241 17.17 32.84 9.55
N ALA A 242 15.94 32.54 9.98
CA ALA A 242 15.70 32.05 11.34
C ALA A 242 16.38 30.70 11.62
N ARG A 243 16.47 29.82 10.61
CA ARG A 243 17.15 28.51 10.74
C ARG A 243 18.67 28.65 10.65
N ILE A 244 19.16 29.49 9.74
CA ILE A 244 20.58 29.84 9.64
C ILE A 244 21.08 30.45 10.96
N ALA A 245 20.34 31.41 11.53
CA ALA A 245 20.69 32.05 12.79
C ALA A 245 20.82 31.04 13.95
N ARG A 246 19.87 30.10 14.05
CA ARG A 246 19.90 29.04 15.06
C ARG A 246 21.13 28.13 14.95
N ASP A 247 21.54 27.80 13.74
CA ASP A 247 22.72 26.95 13.51
C ASP A 247 24.03 27.70 13.72
N LEU A 248 24.07 28.98 13.39
CA LEU A 248 25.21 29.85 13.73
C LEU A 248 25.39 29.93 15.25
N GLU A 249 24.31 30.13 16.01
CA GLU A 249 24.35 30.11 17.48
C GLU A 249 24.79 28.75 18.06
N ALA A 250 24.48 27.64 17.40
CA ALA A 250 24.97 26.32 17.79
C ALA A 250 26.46 26.14 17.47
N ALA A 251 26.93 26.64 16.32
CA ALA A 251 28.35 26.65 15.96
C ALA A 251 29.19 27.52 16.91
N GLU A 252 28.69 28.69 17.31
CA GLU A 252 29.35 29.57 18.29
C GLU A 252 29.44 28.93 19.69
N ARG A 253 28.45 28.12 20.08
CA ARG A 253 28.49 27.32 21.31
C ARG A 253 29.42 26.09 21.21
N GLY A 254 30.07 25.88 20.07
CA GLY A 254 30.94 24.75 19.79
C GLY A 254 30.18 23.43 19.59
N GLU A 255 28.86 23.50 19.37
CA GLU A 255 27.99 22.34 19.17
C GLU A 255 28.02 21.84 17.71
N LEU A 256 28.55 22.66 16.79
CA LEU A 256 28.73 22.33 15.37
C LEU A 256 30.15 22.72 14.90
N GLU A 257 30.89 21.78 14.33
CA GLU A 257 32.19 22.03 13.68
C GLU A 257 31.99 22.46 12.22
N LYS A 258 31.24 23.55 11.99
CA LYS A 258 30.98 24.09 10.65
C LYS A 258 31.24 25.59 10.63
N THR A 259 31.81 26.09 9.53
CA THR A 259 31.98 27.54 9.36
C THR A 259 30.64 28.20 9.04
N PRO A 260 30.48 29.50 9.34
CA PRO A 260 29.27 30.24 8.98
C PRO A 260 28.89 30.12 7.51
N GLU A 261 29.88 30.15 6.62
CA GLU A 261 29.70 30.03 5.17
C GLU A 261 29.19 28.64 4.76
N GLN A 262 29.64 27.58 5.46
CA GLN A 262 29.16 26.22 5.23
C GLN A 262 27.72 26.03 5.69
N ILE A 263 27.35 26.61 6.84
CA ILE A 263 25.99 26.55 7.39
C ILE A 263 24.98 27.20 6.43
N VAL A 264 25.32 28.39 5.93
CA VAL A 264 24.47 29.12 4.97
C VAL A 264 24.31 28.35 3.66
N ALA A 265 25.42 27.87 3.07
CA ALA A 265 25.39 27.14 1.81
C ALA A 265 24.63 25.81 1.92
N GLU A 266 24.78 25.09 3.03
CA GLU A 266 24.12 23.81 3.27
C GLU A 266 22.61 23.95 3.47
N ARG A 267 22.14 24.97 4.20
CA ARG A 267 20.71 25.18 4.42
C ARG A 267 19.96 25.60 3.17
N ILE A 268 20.57 26.45 2.34
CA ILE A 268 20.02 26.84 1.04
C ILE A 268 19.90 25.61 0.12
N ALA A 269 20.89 24.71 0.15
CA ALA A 269 20.86 23.47 -0.62
C ALA A 269 19.85 22.44 -0.07
N GLU A 270 19.75 22.28 1.26
CA GLU A 270 18.80 21.37 1.91
C GLU A 270 17.35 21.77 1.66
N GLU A 271 17.03 23.07 1.67
CA GLU A 271 15.67 23.54 1.44
C GLU A 271 15.21 23.27 0.00
N ALA A 272 16.12 23.32 -0.96
CA ALA A 272 15.88 22.90 -2.34
C ALA A 272 15.70 21.36 -2.48
N HIS A 273 16.39 20.56 -1.65
CA HIS A 273 16.31 19.10 -1.69
C HIS A 273 15.15 18.49 -0.88
N LEU A 274 14.66 19.18 0.17
CA LEU A 274 13.62 18.66 1.08
C LEU A 274 12.27 18.39 0.37
N GLY A 275 11.95 19.17 -0.67
CA GLY A 275 10.73 18.98 -1.47
C GLY A 275 10.77 17.70 -2.34
N GLU A 276 11.94 17.35 -2.89
CA GLU A 276 12.12 16.11 -3.65
C GLU A 276 12.20 14.87 -2.76
N ASP A 277 12.85 14.98 -1.59
CA ASP A 277 13.09 13.83 -0.72
C ASP A 277 11.82 13.34 0.00
N ILE A 278 10.89 14.25 0.32
CA ILE A 278 9.57 13.87 0.84
C ILE A 278 8.80 13.07 -0.23
N GLN A 279 8.75 13.54 -1.47
CA GLN A 279 8.05 12.83 -2.54
C GLN A 279 8.68 11.46 -2.86
N LYS A 280 10.01 11.34 -2.82
CA LYS A 280 10.71 10.05 -2.96
C LYS A 280 10.48 9.13 -1.77
N LYS A 281 10.43 9.66 -0.54
CA LYS A 281 10.21 8.89 0.70
C LYS A 281 8.78 8.33 0.82
N TYR A 282 7.80 8.98 0.17
CA TYR A 282 6.40 8.53 0.12
C TYR A 282 6.01 7.91 -1.23
N ALA A 283 6.94 7.75 -2.17
CA ALA A 283 6.69 7.04 -3.41
C ALA A 283 6.59 5.53 -3.11
N LEU A 284 5.43 4.95 -3.42
CA LEU A 284 5.24 3.50 -3.33
C LEU A 284 6.25 2.79 -4.25
N PRO A 285 6.98 1.77 -3.76
CA PRO A 285 8.08 1.14 -4.49
C PRO A 285 7.67 0.32 -5.72
N GLU A 286 6.38 0.02 -5.88
CA GLU A 286 5.83 -0.71 -7.04
C GLU A 286 4.59 0.00 -7.59
N ALA A 287 4.15 -0.42 -8.78
CA ALA A 287 2.95 0.14 -9.38
C ALA A 287 1.73 -0.11 -8.48
N ASP A 288 1.14 0.97 -7.98
CA ASP A 288 -0.16 0.97 -7.32
C ASP A 288 -1.25 0.80 -8.40
N PHE A 289 -1.65 -0.44 -8.64
CA PHE A 289 -2.75 -0.80 -9.55
C PHE A 289 -3.74 -1.74 -8.85
N PRO A 290 -5.04 -1.62 -9.14
CA PRO A 290 -6.03 -2.57 -8.64
C PRO A 290 -5.79 -3.96 -9.25
N ILE A 291 -5.73 -4.98 -8.39
CA ILE A 291 -5.52 -6.36 -8.81
C ILE A 291 -6.87 -6.97 -9.24
N ALA A 292 -6.93 -7.51 -10.45
CA ALA A 292 -8.05 -8.30 -10.93
C ALA A 292 -7.86 -9.78 -10.51
N PHE A 293 -8.93 -10.37 -9.94
CA PHE A 293 -8.96 -11.73 -9.40
C PHE A 293 -9.79 -12.70 -10.25
N ASP A 294 -9.95 -12.43 -11.53
CA ASP A 294 -10.82 -13.18 -12.44
C ASP A 294 -10.15 -14.43 -13.06
N GLN A 295 -8.83 -14.48 -13.11
CA GLN A 295 -8.04 -15.66 -13.50
C GLN A 295 -7.45 -16.30 -12.25
N TRP A 296 -7.61 -17.61 -12.07
CA TRP A 296 -7.19 -18.33 -10.87
C TRP A 296 -6.19 -19.42 -11.21
N THR A 297 -5.30 -19.75 -10.28
CA THR A 297 -4.55 -21.01 -10.30
C THR A 297 -5.14 -21.96 -9.27
N VAL A 298 -5.74 -23.04 -9.74
CA VAL A 298 -6.31 -24.12 -8.93
C VAL A 298 -5.20 -25.12 -8.60
N ILE A 299 -5.05 -25.47 -7.32
CA ILE A 299 -4.04 -26.39 -6.82
C ILE A 299 -4.74 -27.63 -6.28
N TYR A 300 -4.32 -28.79 -6.78
CA TYR A 300 -4.88 -30.09 -6.43
C TYR A 300 -4.05 -30.82 -5.38
N ALA A 301 -4.65 -31.79 -4.72
CA ALA A 301 -4.02 -32.59 -3.66
C ALA A 301 -2.80 -33.40 -4.15
N ASP A 302 -2.73 -33.70 -5.45
CA ASP A 302 -1.59 -34.38 -6.07
C ASP A 302 -0.42 -33.43 -6.41
N GLY A 303 -0.59 -32.13 -6.15
CA GLY A 303 0.39 -31.08 -6.42
C GLY A 303 0.32 -30.52 -7.85
N THR A 304 -0.59 -31.01 -8.70
CA THR A 304 -0.82 -30.42 -10.01
C THR A 304 -1.54 -29.08 -9.88
N THR A 305 -1.37 -28.24 -10.90
CA THR A 305 -2.04 -26.95 -10.99
C THR A 305 -2.72 -26.79 -12.34
N ARG A 306 -3.85 -26.07 -12.35
CA ARG A 306 -4.55 -25.67 -13.58
C ARG A 306 -5.06 -24.25 -13.45
N ASP A 307 -5.03 -23.52 -14.55
CA ASP A 307 -5.61 -22.19 -14.59
C ASP A 307 -7.12 -22.26 -14.82
N PHE A 308 -7.86 -21.37 -14.19
CA PHE A 308 -9.32 -21.27 -14.30
C PHE A 308 -9.73 -19.83 -14.53
N ASP A 309 -10.53 -19.61 -15.55
CA ASP A 309 -11.13 -18.31 -15.84
C ASP A 309 -12.53 -18.23 -15.23
N ALA A 310 -12.67 -17.39 -14.21
CA ALA A 310 -13.91 -17.23 -13.45
C ALA A 310 -14.98 -16.41 -14.17
N THR A 311 -14.62 -15.67 -15.22
CA THR A 311 -15.59 -14.91 -16.01
C THR A 311 -16.38 -15.83 -16.94
N CYS A 312 -15.72 -16.85 -17.49
CA CYS A 312 -16.32 -17.81 -18.40
C CYS A 312 -16.59 -19.18 -17.77
N GLY A 313 -16.06 -19.44 -16.58
CA GLY A 313 -16.21 -20.71 -15.86
C GLY A 313 -15.44 -21.87 -16.50
N VAL A 314 -14.32 -21.56 -17.17
CA VAL A 314 -13.54 -22.56 -17.93
C VAL A 314 -12.25 -22.89 -17.20
N LEU A 315 -12.03 -24.19 -16.99
CA LEU A 315 -10.77 -24.74 -16.51
C LEU A 315 -9.88 -25.07 -17.72
N ALA A 316 -8.64 -24.61 -17.70
CA ALA A 316 -7.64 -24.96 -18.70
C ALA A 316 -7.33 -26.47 -18.65
N GLU A 317 -7.03 -27.06 -19.82
CA GLU A 317 -6.75 -28.49 -19.98
C GLU A 317 -5.43 -28.94 -19.31
#